data_AF-A0A959BTI4-F1
#
_entry.id   AF-A0A959BTI4-F1
#
_cell.length_a   1.000
_cell.length_b   1.000
_cell.length_c   1.000
_cell.angle_alpha   90.00
_cell.angle_beta   90.00
_cell.angle_gamma   90.00
#
_symmetry.space_group_name_H-M   'P 1'
#
loop_
_entity.id
_entity.type
_entity.pdbx_description
1 polymer ?
#
loop_
_entity_poly.entity_id
_entity_poly.type
_entity_poly.pdbx_seq_one_letter_code
_entity_poly.pdbx_strand_id
1 'polypeptide(L)'
;MSELALQLIREAKTKKFKSLNLGSCGLTELPMELFELVWLEELVVSNEEQWIEGKKGVAPPNSGKPNFLAEIPNEIRVLKHLKKLDFGYNQISNIKPLEELTQLIWLDFNNNKVKDISPLSNLINLSYLVLWKNQVGDIKPLSKLQKLNYLNLGGNKIDDITPLESLSRLGKLLFWGNQINDITPLENLTLLSYVNFRSNQVNDITPIRNLL
;
A
#
# COMPACT_ATOMS: atom_id res chain seq x y z
N MET A 1 19.56 0.86 17.10
CA MET A 1 18.82 1.93 16.42
C MET A 1 19.71 2.55 15.35
N SER A 2 19.18 2.90 14.17
CA SER A 2 19.99 3.39 13.03
C SER A 2 20.40 4.86 13.19
N GLU A 3 21.71 5.14 13.18
CA GLU A 3 22.24 6.51 13.22
C GLU A 3 21.81 7.35 12.01
N LEU A 4 21.79 6.73 10.82
CA LEU A 4 21.34 7.40 9.59
C LEU A 4 19.89 7.84 9.70
N ALA A 5 19.00 6.96 10.18
CA ALA A 5 17.59 7.30 10.36
C ALA A 5 17.40 8.46 11.35
N LEU A 6 18.11 8.44 12.48
CA LEU A 6 18.06 9.51 13.47
C LEU A 6 18.57 10.84 12.89
N GLN A 7 19.64 10.81 12.09
CA GLN A 7 20.13 12.01 11.40
C GLN A 7 19.08 12.60 10.45
N LEU A 8 18.46 11.76 9.61
CA LEU A 8 17.41 12.18 8.68
C LEU A 8 16.18 12.75 9.41
N ILE A 9 15.77 12.12 10.52
CA ILE A 9 14.68 12.61 11.37
C ILE A 9 15.03 13.99 11.94
N ARG A 10 16.24 14.18 12.48
CA ARG A 10 16.69 15.48 13.01
C ARG A 10 16.73 16.56 11.94
N GLU A 11 17.19 16.23 10.74
CA GLU A 11 17.21 17.16 9.61
C GLU A 11 15.79 17.55 9.19
N ALA A 12 14.90 16.57 9.02
CA ALA A 12 13.51 16.81 8.68
C ALA A 12 12.77 17.63 9.76
N LYS A 13 13.08 17.38 11.04
CA LYS A 13 12.60 18.18 12.18
C LYS A 13 13.04 19.63 12.10
N THR A 14 14.33 19.86 11.82
CA THR A 14 14.94 21.19 11.77
C THR A 14 14.44 22.01 10.57
N LYS A 15 14.37 21.37 9.39
CA LYS A 15 13.98 22.02 8.14
C LYS A 15 12.47 21.99 7.86
N LYS A 16 11.69 21.34 8.74
CA LYS A 16 10.24 21.15 8.59
C LYS A 16 9.86 20.52 7.25
N PHE A 17 10.58 19.47 6.86
CA PHE A 17 10.25 18.73 5.65
C PHE A 17 8.87 18.07 5.78
N LYS A 18 8.10 18.12 4.70
CA LYS A 18 6.80 17.44 4.58
C LYS A 18 6.93 15.99 4.15
N SER A 19 8.07 15.61 3.58
CA SER A 19 8.37 14.27 3.10
C SER A 19 9.65 13.78 3.75
N LEU A 20 9.64 12.55 4.24
CA LEU A 20 10.77 11.90 4.89
C LEU A 20 10.93 10.48 4.35
N ASN A 21 12.13 10.17 3.86
CA ASN A 21 12.49 8.85 3.37
C ASN A 21 13.51 8.19 4.31
N LEU A 22 13.04 7.19 5.05
CA LEU A 22 13.79 6.30 5.93
C LEU A 22 13.96 4.90 5.31
N GLY A 23 13.78 4.76 4.00
CA GLY A 23 14.03 3.53 3.26
C GLY A 23 15.50 3.13 3.34
N SER A 24 15.77 1.83 3.42
CA SER A 24 17.14 1.29 3.50
C SER A 24 18.03 1.97 4.55
N CYS A 25 17.46 2.24 5.74
CA CYS A 25 18.20 2.81 6.86
C CYS A 25 18.64 1.76 7.90
N GLY A 26 18.33 0.48 7.73
CA GLY A 26 18.66 -0.58 8.69
C GLY A 26 17.76 -0.56 9.94
N LEU A 27 16.51 -0.13 9.78
CA LEU A 27 15.52 -0.07 10.86
C LEU A 27 14.94 -1.45 11.15
N THR A 28 14.98 -1.89 12.41
CA THR A 28 14.21 -3.04 12.92
C THR A 28 12.94 -2.60 13.64
N GLU A 29 12.86 -1.31 14.00
CA GLU A 29 11.72 -0.62 14.59
C GLU A 29 11.73 0.84 14.13
N LEU A 30 10.58 1.52 14.20
CA LEU A 30 10.52 2.96 13.92
C LEU A 30 11.06 3.76 15.13
N PRO A 31 11.99 4.71 14.94
CA PRO A 31 12.49 5.53 16.04
C PRO A 31 11.40 6.43 16.62
N MET A 32 11.33 6.58 17.94
CA MET A 32 10.26 7.35 18.60
C MET A 32 10.27 8.85 18.23
N GLU A 33 11.44 9.39 17.93
CA GLU A 33 11.63 10.77 17.49
C GLU A 33 10.89 11.07 16.17
N LEU A 34 10.59 10.05 15.36
CA LEU A 34 9.78 10.19 14.15
C LEU A 34 8.40 10.78 14.48
N PHE A 35 7.81 10.39 15.60
CA PHE A 35 6.44 10.76 15.97
C PHE A 35 6.33 12.21 16.45
N GLU A 36 7.46 12.91 16.60
CA GLU A 36 7.46 14.36 16.84
C GLU A 36 7.21 15.18 15.56
N LEU A 37 7.33 14.55 14.38
CA LEU A 37 7.19 15.19 13.06
C LEU A 37 5.71 15.24 12.65
N VAL A 38 4.85 15.75 13.52
CA VAL A 38 3.37 15.72 13.37
C VAL A 38 2.84 16.43 12.12
N TRP A 39 3.66 17.23 11.43
CA TRP A 39 3.32 17.92 10.17
C TRP A 39 3.66 17.11 8.91
N LEU A 40 4.22 15.90 9.06
CA LEU A 40 4.65 15.08 7.94
C LEU A 40 3.46 14.67 7.06
N GLU A 41 3.60 14.85 5.75
CA GLU A 41 2.60 14.47 4.75
C GLU A 41 2.98 13.19 4.01
N GLU A 42 4.28 12.86 3.97
CA GLU A 42 4.78 11.65 3.31
C GLU A 42 5.86 10.96 4.15
N LEU A 43 5.69 9.66 4.35
CA LEU A 43 6.69 8.80 5.00
C LEU A 43 6.99 7.59 4.11
N VAL A 44 8.26 7.42 3.77
CA VAL A 44 8.75 6.27 3.03
C VAL A 44 9.72 5.48 3.90
N VAL A 45 9.44 4.20 4.11
CA VAL A 45 10.25 3.27 4.90
C VAL A 45 10.59 2.00 4.10
N SER A 46 10.19 1.97 2.82
CA SER A 46 10.44 0.86 1.91
C SER A 46 11.93 0.68 1.60
N ASN A 47 12.34 -0.58 1.41
CA ASN A 47 13.70 -0.95 1.02
C ASN A 47 13.94 -0.99 -0.47
N GLU A 48 12.89 -0.85 -1.25
CA GLU A 48 12.93 -0.96 -2.70
C GLU A 48 12.29 0.25 -3.35
N GLU A 49 12.64 0.42 -4.62
CA GLU A 49 12.08 1.44 -5.48
C GLU A 49 10.56 1.42 -5.48
N GLN A 50 9.94 2.59 -5.30
CA GLN A 50 8.53 2.78 -5.59
C GLN A 50 8.30 2.54 -7.07
N TRP A 51 7.76 1.37 -7.40
CA TRP A 51 7.40 1.05 -8.77
C TRP A 51 6.07 1.73 -9.11
N ILE A 52 6.16 2.88 -9.76
CA ILE A 52 5.02 3.54 -10.36
C ILE A 52 5.11 3.27 -11.86
N GLU A 53 4.16 2.50 -12.40
CA GLU A 53 4.13 2.15 -13.82
C GLU A 53 4.29 3.40 -14.70
N GLY A 54 5.29 3.40 -15.59
CA GLY A 54 5.62 4.54 -16.47
C GLY A 54 6.59 5.57 -15.88
N LYS A 55 7.02 5.42 -14.63
CA LYS A 55 8.14 6.18 -14.04
C LYS A 55 9.20 5.20 -13.56
N LYS A 56 10.47 5.44 -13.93
CA LYS A 56 11.59 4.72 -13.31
C LYS A 56 11.49 4.97 -11.81
N GLY A 57 11.46 3.91 -11.01
CA GLY A 57 11.48 4.04 -9.56
C GLY A 57 12.67 4.89 -9.15
N VAL A 58 12.48 5.73 -8.15
CA VAL A 58 13.61 6.41 -7.51
C VAL A 58 14.07 5.45 -6.42
N ALA A 59 15.29 4.91 -6.57
CA ALA A 59 15.92 4.11 -5.51
C ALA A 59 15.79 4.86 -4.19
N PRO A 60 15.60 4.15 -3.05
CA PRO A 60 15.80 4.79 -1.76
C PRO A 60 17.11 5.57 -1.84
N PRO A 61 17.11 6.88 -1.56
CA PRO A 61 18.32 7.71 -1.72
C PRO A 61 19.42 7.27 -0.75
N ASN A 62 19.05 6.43 0.23
CA ASN A 62 19.90 5.94 1.28
C ASN A 62 20.54 4.60 0.86
N SER A 63 21.87 4.54 0.93
CA SER A 63 22.66 3.34 0.64
C SER A 63 22.87 2.43 1.87
N GLY A 64 22.02 2.55 2.89
CA GLY A 64 22.13 1.76 4.11
C GLY A 64 21.62 0.32 3.97
N LYS A 65 21.63 -0.41 5.08
CA LYS A 65 21.07 -1.78 5.14
C LYS A 65 19.56 -1.75 4.93
N PRO A 66 18.93 -2.81 4.38
CA PRO A 66 17.48 -2.92 4.37
C PRO A 66 16.89 -2.83 5.79
N ASN A 67 15.72 -2.20 5.88
CA ASN A 67 14.82 -2.25 7.03
C ASN A 67 14.20 -3.65 7.17
N PHE A 68 13.88 -4.04 8.40
CA PHE A 68 13.28 -5.32 8.76
C PHE A 68 12.18 -5.10 9.81
N LEU A 69 11.27 -4.16 9.54
CA LEU A 69 10.19 -3.83 10.47
C LEU A 69 9.19 -4.98 10.56
N ALA A 70 8.91 -5.46 11.78
CA ALA A 70 7.88 -6.46 12.03
C ALA A 70 6.53 -5.84 12.44
N GLU A 71 6.56 -4.62 12.99
CA GLU A 71 5.42 -3.96 13.60
C GLU A 71 5.40 -2.47 13.27
N ILE A 72 4.20 -1.89 13.34
CA ILE A 72 3.96 -0.46 13.32
C ILE A 72 3.53 -0.07 14.74
N PRO A 73 4.22 0.85 15.43
CA PRO A 73 3.82 1.31 16.75
C PRO A 73 2.55 2.17 16.68
N ASN A 74 1.76 2.19 17.75
CA ASN A 74 0.50 2.96 17.80
C ASN A 74 0.72 4.47 17.70
N GLU A 75 1.91 4.94 18.03
CA GLU A 75 2.34 6.33 17.97
C GLU A 75 2.28 6.89 16.55
N ILE A 76 2.28 6.05 15.51
CA ILE A 76 2.06 6.52 14.13
C ILE A 76 0.75 7.30 13.96
N ARG A 77 -0.25 7.05 14.83
CA ARG A 77 -1.55 7.76 14.83
C ARG A 77 -1.42 9.26 15.06
N VAL A 78 -0.31 9.76 15.61
CA VAL A 78 -0.09 11.20 15.78
C VAL A 78 0.26 11.89 14.46
N LEU A 79 0.72 11.14 13.45
CA LEU A 79 1.07 11.65 12.11
C LEU A 79 -0.18 11.81 11.23
N LYS A 80 -1.19 12.53 11.74
CA LYS A 80 -2.55 12.64 11.15
C LYS A 80 -2.60 13.31 9.78
N HIS A 81 -1.52 13.98 9.38
CA HIS A 81 -1.39 14.68 8.10
C HIS A 81 -0.79 13.81 6.99
N LEU A 82 -0.45 12.54 7.27
CA LEU A 82 0.06 11.62 6.26
C LEU A 82 -0.97 11.41 5.15
N LYS A 83 -0.52 11.69 3.92
CA LYS A 83 -1.22 11.43 2.66
C LYS A 83 -0.58 10.27 1.90
N LYS A 84 0.72 10.05 2.09
CA LYS A 84 1.48 8.96 1.46
C LYS A 84 2.25 8.19 2.50
N LEU A 85 2.07 6.87 2.49
CA LEU A 85 2.78 5.97 3.39
C LEU A 85 3.27 4.74 2.64
N ASP A 86 4.57 4.48 2.71
CA ASP A 86 5.22 3.35 2.04
C ASP A 86 6.01 2.51 3.04
N PHE A 87 5.56 1.26 3.23
CA PHE A 87 6.17 0.25 4.08
C PHE A 87 6.65 -0.98 3.29
N GLY A 88 6.81 -0.84 1.98
CA GLY A 88 7.23 -1.94 1.10
C GLY A 88 8.45 -2.72 1.59
N TYR A 89 8.49 -4.01 1.28
CA TYR A 89 9.65 -4.89 1.54
C TYR A 89 10.11 -4.93 3.01
N ASN A 90 9.15 -5.05 3.94
CA ASN A 90 9.42 -5.24 5.37
C ASN A 90 8.89 -6.62 5.82
N GLN A 91 8.61 -6.80 7.11
CA GLN A 91 8.06 -8.02 7.70
C GLN A 91 6.73 -7.76 8.43
N ILE A 92 6.05 -6.67 8.09
CA ILE A 92 4.86 -6.18 8.81
C ILE A 92 3.68 -7.11 8.58
N SER A 93 2.99 -7.46 9.65
CA SER A 93 1.76 -8.28 9.59
C SER A 93 0.52 -7.56 10.11
N ASN A 94 0.70 -6.61 11.04
CA ASN A 94 -0.38 -5.86 11.68
C ASN A 94 -0.38 -4.40 11.21
N ILE A 95 -1.47 -3.98 10.57
CA ILE A 95 -1.68 -2.62 10.10
C ILE A 95 -2.80 -1.87 10.86
N LYS A 96 -3.29 -2.42 11.97
CA LYS A 96 -4.31 -1.79 12.82
C LYS A 96 -3.98 -0.35 13.24
N PRO A 97 -2.73 0.02 13.56
CA PRO A 97 -2.38 1.40 13.89
C PRO A 97 -2.74 2.44 12.84
N LEU A 98 -2.99 2.04 11.59
CA LEU A 98 -3.33 2.94 10.49
C LEU A 98 -4.82 3.29 10.42
N GLU A 99 -5.69 2.64 11.20
CA GLU A 99 -7.15 2.74 11.08
C GLU A 99 -7.70 4.18 11.18
N GLU A 100 -6.96 5.09 11.83
CA GLU A 100 -7.33 6.50 12.03
C GLU A 100 -6.65 7.47 11.06
N LEU A 101 -5.71 7.02 10.21
CA LEU A 101 -4.97 7.87 9.25
C LEU A 101 -5.80 8.17 7.99
N THR A 102 -6.99 8.71 8.19
CA THR A 102 -8.03 8.92 7.17
C THR A 102 -7.67 9.90 6.05
N GLN A 103 -6.53 10.62 6.17
CA GLN A 103 -6.00 11.49 5.12
C GLN A 103 -5.15 10.75 4.09
N LEU A 104 -4.88 9.45 4.28
CA LEU A 104 -4.11 8.64 3.34
C LEU A 104 -4.79 8.58 1.96
N ILE A 105 -3.99 8.86 0.93
CA ILE A 105 -4.35 8.82 -0.49
C ILE A 105 -3.56 7.71 -1.18
N TRP A 106 -2.32 7.49 -0.76
CA TRP A 106 -1.39 6.52 -1.33
C TRP A 106 -0.84 5.62 -0.21
N LEU A 107 -1.00 4.31 -0.39
CA LEU A 107 -0.56 3.31 0.58
C LEU A 107 0.10 2.12 -0.12
N ASP A 108 1.31 1.78 0.29
CA ASP A 108 2.05 0.62 -0.22
C ASP A 108 2.60 -0.24 0.91
N PHE A 109 2.23 -1.52 0.86
CA PHE A 109 2.62 -2.58 1.78
C PHE A 109 3.16 -3.79 1.00
N ASN A 110 3.68 -3.60 -0.22
CA ASN A 110 4.19 -4.71 -1.00
C ASN A 110 5.24 -5.55 -0.24
N ASN A 111 5.33 -6.84 -0.54
CA ASN A 111 6.31 -7.76 0.07
C ASN A 111 6.34 -7.67 1.60
N ASN A 112 5.19 -7.87 2.24
CA ASN A 112 5.06 -7.94 3.70
C ASN A 112 4.34 -9.24 4.10
N LYS A 113 3.81 -9.30 5.32
CA LYS A 113 3.07 -10.45 5.87
C LYS A 113 1.63 -10.07 6.25
N VAL A 114 1.06 -9.05 5.62
CA VAL A 114 -0.28 -8.55 5.93
C VAL A 114 -1.31 -9.61 5.56
N LYS A 115 -2.23 -9.90 6.50
CA LYS A 115 -3.36 -10.82 6.29
C LYS A 115 -4.70 -10.12 6.49
N ASP A 116 -4.82 -9.37 7.57
CA ASP A 116 -6.01 -8.61 7.92
C ASP A 116 -5.88 -7.16 7.41
N ILE A 117 -6.80 -6.78 6.53
CA ILE A 117 -6.90 -5.43 5.99
C ILE A 117 -8.18 -4.70 6.44
N SER A 118 -8.88 -5.20 7.46
CA SER A 118 -10.01 -4.50 8.09
C SER A 118 -9.70 -3.05 8.53
N PRO A 119 -8.48 -2.70 8.97
CA PRO A 119 -8.14 -1.31 9.29
C PRO A 119 -8.25 -0.34 8.11
N LEU A 120 -8.22 -0.83 6.86
CA LEU A 120 -8.31 0.02 5.67
C LEU A 120 -9.72 0.53 5.39
N SER A 121 -10.75 -0.06 6.01
CA SER A 121 -12.17 0.21 5.69
C SER A 121 -12.62 1.67 5.88
N ASN A 122 -11.92 2.44 6.71
CA ASN A 122 -12.20 3.86 6.96
C ASN A 122 -11.32 4.81 6.14
N LEU A 123 -10.35 4.30 5.37
CA LEU A 123 -9.40 5.11 4.59
C LEU A 123 -9.99 5.50 3.23
N ILE A 124 -11.20 6.06 3.23
CA ILE A 124 -12.03 6.35 2.05
C ILE A 124 -11.38 7.32 1.04
N ASN A 125 -10.28 7.96 1.41
CA ASN A 125 -9.51 8.84 0.55
C ASN A 125 -8.45 8.13 -0.30
N LEU A 126 -8.21 6.83 -0.06
CA LEU A 126 -7.26 6.04 -0.85
C LEU A 126 -7.63 6.03 -2.33
N SER A 127 -6.69 6.46 -3.16
CA SER A 127 -6.74 6.36 -4.62
C SER A 127 -5.73 5.36 -5.18
N TYR A 128 -4.69 5.04 -4.40
CA TYR A 128 -3.63 4.11 -4.76
C TYR A 128 -3.36 3.16 -3.59
N LEU A 129 -3.51 1.86 -3.84
CA LEU A 129 -3.26 0.81 -2.85
C LEU A 129 -2.46 -0.34 -3.45
N VAL A 130 -1.34 -0.68 -2.81
CA VAL A 130 -0.52 -1.84 -3.15
C VAL A 130 -0.40 -2.77 -1.95
N LEU A 131 -0.84 -4.00 -2.14
CA LEU A 131 -0.75 -5.13 -1.21
C LEU A 131 -0.08 -6.34 -1.87
N TRP A 132 0.67 -6.12 -2.95
CA TRP A 132 1.36 -7.17 -3.70
C TRP A 132 2.23 -8.05 -2.78
N LYS A 133 2.22 -9.38 -2.95
CA LYS A 133 3.00 -10.34 -2.15
C LYS A 133 2.77 -10.16 -0.65
N ASN A 134 1.54 -10.41 -0.25
CA ASN A 134 1.12 -10.51 1.15
C ASN A 134 0.36 -11.83 1.36
N GLN A 135 -0.47 -11.92 2.39
CA GLN A 135 -1.26 -13.10 2.74
C GLN A 135 -2.74 -12.76 2.85
N VAL A 136 -3.20 -11.72 2.14
CA VAL A 136 -4.58 -11.23 2.17
C VAL A 136 -5.49 -12.26 1.50
N GLY A 137 -6.63 -12.55 2.13
CA GLY A 137 -7.68 -13.40 1.56
C GLY A 137 -9.00 -12.65 1.48
N ASP A 138 -9.45 -12.06 2.60
CA ASP A 138 -10.67 -11.27 2.65
C ASP A 138 -10.41 -9.82 2.23
N ILE A 139 -11.06 -9.38 1.15
CA ILE A 139 -10.99 -8.01 0.64
C ILE A 139 -12.29 -7.20 0.82
N LYS A 140 -13.26 -7.67 1.60
CA LYS A 140 -14.47 -6.90 1.96
C LYS A 140 -14.19 -5.48 2.45
N PRO A 141 -13.12 -5.20 3.23
CA PRO A 141 -12.78 -3.85 3.66
C PRO A 141 -12.58 -2.85 2.51
N LEU A 142 -12.26 -3.31 1.30
CA LEU A 142 -12.01 -2.44 0.13
C LEU A 142 -13.29 -1.89 -0.50
N SER A 143 -14.46 -2.49 -0.24
CA SER A 143 -15.75 -2.12 -0.85
C SER A 143 -16.17 -0.66 -0.64
N LYS A 144 -15.65 0.01 0.42
CA LYS A 144 -15.93 1.41 0.73
C LYS A 144 -14.96 2.39 0.07
N LEU A 145 -13.88 1.91 -0.54
CA LEU A 145 -12.77 2.74 -1.05
C LEU A 145 -13.06 3.23 -2.48
N GLN A 146 -14.19 3.91 -2.66
CA GLN A 146 -14.72 4.33 -3.96
C GLN A 146 -13.80 5.27 -4.77
N LYS A 147 -12.76 5.84 -4.13
CA LYS A 147 -11.76 6.67 -4.79
C LYS A 147 -10.58 5.89 -5.37
N LEU A 148 -10.50 4.57 -5.13
CA LEU A 148 -9.45 3.73 -5.69
C LEU A 148 -9.45 3.80 -7.21
N ASN A 149 -8.28 4.18 -7.73
CA ASN A 149 -8.00 4.21 -9.16
C ASN A 149 -6.95 3.18 -9.55
N TYR A 150 -6.01 2.89 -8.65
CA TYR A 150 -4.99 1.87 -8.81
C TYR A 150 -5.02 0.89 -7.63
N LEU A 151 -5.16 -0.39 -7.94
CA LEU A 151 -5.18 -1.47 -6.95
C LEU A 151 -4.30 -2.63 -7.40
N ASN A 152 -3.30 -2.97 -6.59
CA ASN A 152 -2.46 -4.15 -6.79
C ASN A 152 -2.57 -5.12 -5.62
N LEU A 153 -3.21 -6.25 -5.88
CA LEU A 153 -3.47 -7.37 -4.98
C LEU A 153 -2.72 -8.64 -5.41
N GLY A 154 -1.74 -8.55 -6.32
CA GLY A 154 -1.07 -9.73 -6.84
C GLY A 154 -0.34 -10.56 -5.78
N GLY A 155 -0.21 -11.87 -5.97
CA GLY A 155 0.51 -12.75 -5.05
C GLY A 155 -0.09 -12.79 -3.63
N ASN A 156 -1.40 -12.96 -3.54
CA ASN A 156 -2.15 -13.07 -2.28
C ASN A 156 -2.92 -14.42 -2.25
N LYS A 157 -3.94 -14.54 -1.41
CA LYS A 157 -4.78 -15.73 -1.23
C LYS A 157 -6.25 -15.42 -1.47
N ILE A 158 -6.54 -14.53 -2.41
CA ILE A 158 -7.90 -14.04 -2.72
C ILE A 158 -8.58 -15.04 -3.66
N ASP A 159 -9.85 -15.35 -3.41
CA ASP A 159 -10.72 -16.17 -4.25
C ASP A 159 -11.99 -15.42 -4.68
N ASP A 160 -12.47 -14.48 -3.87
CA ASP A 160 -13.64 -13.65 -4.12
C ASP A 160 -13.27 -12.17 -4.34
N ILE A 161 -13.67 -11.62 -5.49
CA ILE A 161 -13.51 -10.20 -5.84
C ILE A 161 -14.83 -9.42 -5.93
N THR A 162 -15.94 -9.99 -5.47
CA THR A 162 -17.23 -9.29 -5.35
C THR A 162 -17.12 -7.93 -4.66
N PRO A 163 -16.30 -7.74 -3.59
CA PRO A 163 -16.13 -6.42 -2.97
C PRO A 163 -15.63 -5.31 -3.91
N LEU A 164 -15.07 -5.63 -5.08
CA LEU A 164 -14.59 -4.66 -6.06
C LEU A 164 -15.68 -4.12 -7.00
N GLU A 165 -16.87 -4.73 -7.05
CA GLU A 165 -17.92 -4.43 -8.04
C GLU A 165 -18.38 -2.96 -8.03
N SER A 166 -18.27 -2.29 -6.88
CA SER A 166 -18.70 -0.91 -6.67
C SER A 166 -17.60 0.13 -6.88
N LEU A 167 -16.36 -0.29 -7.17
CA LEU A 167 -15.20 0.59 -7.32
C LEU A 167 -15.13 1.20 -8.73
N SER A 168 -16.17 1.93 -9.12
CA SER A 168 -16.35 2.49 -10.48
C SER A 168 -15.25 3.43 -10.97
N ARG A 169 -14.36 3.91 -10.08
CA ARG A 169 -13.19 4.74 -10.42
C ARG A 169 -11.92 3.94 -10.72
N LEU A 170 -11.97 2.62 -10.57
CA LEU A 170 -10.81 1.75 -10.73
C LEU A 170 -10.38 1.74 -12.19
N GLY A 171 -9.18 2.26 -12.45
CA GLY A 171 -8.59 2.33 -13.79
C GLY A 171 -7.59 1.20 -14.04
N LYS A 172 -6.87 0.77 -13.00
CA LYS A 172 -5.89 -0.31 -13.11
C LYS A 172 -6.04 -1.29 -11.96
N LEU A 173 -6.13 -2.56 -12.31
CA LEU A 173 -6.33 -3.65 -11.36
C LEU A 173 -5.36 -4.79 -11.65
N LEU A 174 -4.53 -5.13 -10.66
CA LEU A 174 -3.63 -6.28 -10.73
C LEU A 174 -3.99 -7.24 -9.60
N PHE A 175 -4.35 -8.48 -9.94
CA PHE A 175 -4.64 -9.55 -8.97
C PHE A 175 -4.05 -10.89 -9.41
N TRP A 176 -2.98 -10.86 -10.19
CA TRP A 176 -2.30 -12.07 -10.63
C TRP A 176 -1.79 -12.91 -9.44
N GLY A 177 -1.69 -14.23 -9.60
CA GLY A 177 -1.19 -15.11 -8.53
C GLY A 177 -2.12 -15.17 -7.32
N ASN A 178 -3.41 -15.35 -7.58
CA ASN A 178 -4.46 -15.55 -6.59
C ASN A 178 -5.25 -16.83 -6.95
N GLN A 179 -6.43 -17.03 -6.36
CA GLN A 179 -7.29 -18.21 -6.52
C GLN A 179 -8.65 -17.83 -7.15
N ILE A 180 -8.71 -16.72 -7.89
CA ILE A 180 -9.95 -16.16 -8.44
C ILE A 180 -10.39 -16.95 -9.67
N ASN A 181 -11.68 -17.27 -9.77
CA ASN A 181 -12.28 -17.92 -10.94
C ASN A 181 -13.36 -17.07 -11.61
N ASP A 182 -14.10 -16.27 -10.83
CA ASP A 182 -15.17 -15.40 -11.28
C ASP A 182 -14.70 -13.95 -11.33
N ILE A 183 -14.82 -13.34 -12.50
CA ILE A 183 -14.51 -11.93 -12.74
C ILE A 183 -15.74 -11.13 -13.19
N THR A 184 -16.94 -11.67 -13.03
CA THR A 184 -18.21 -10.95 -13.22
C THR A 184 -18.26 -9.62 -12.46
N PRO A 185 -17.70 -9.48 -11.23
CA PRO A 185 -17.60 -8.19 -10.54
C PRO A 185 -16.91 -7.06 -11.33
N LEU A 186 -16.17 -7.38 -12.40
CA LEU A 186 -15.49 -6.38 -13.23
C LEU A 186 -16.37 -5.81 -14.36
N GLU A 187 -17.52 -6.44 -14.67
CA GLU A 187 -18.33 -6.13 -15.87
C GLU A 187 -18.73 -4.65 -15.98
N ASN A 188 -19.04 -4.01 -14.84
CA ASN A 188 -19.51 -2.64 -14.77
C ASN A 188 -18.40 -1.61 -14.46
N LEU A 189 -17.14 -2.02 -14.37
CA LEU A 189 -16.02 -1.13 -14.11
C LEU A 189 -15.57 -0.43 -15.41
N THR A 190 -16.41 0.48 -15.92
CA THR A 190 -16.23 1.10 -17.25
C THR A 190 -14.98 1.99 -17.39
N LEU A 191 -14.36 2.40 -16.28
CA LEU A 191 -13.10 3.16 -16.29
C LEU A 191 -11.85 2.27 -16.24
N LEU A 192 -12.03 0.96 -16.05
CA LEU A 192 -10.94 0.01 -16.05
C LEU A 192 -10.29 0.04 -17.44
N SER A 193 -8.97 0.14 -17.49
CA SER A 193 -8.19 0.23 -18.73
C SER A 193 -7.05 -0.80 -18.75
N TYR A 194 -6.76 -1.42 -17.62
CA TYR A 194 -5.72 -2.44 -17.50
C TYR A 194 -6.08 -3.44 -16.41
N VAL A 195 -6.04 -4.73 -16.76
CA VAL A 195 -6.21 -5.84 -15.83
C VAL A 195 -5.10 -6.85 -16.02
N ASN A 196 -4.45 -7.24 -14.91
CA ASN A 196 -3.56 -8.40 -14.89
C ASN A 196 -4.09 -9.44 -13.90
N PHE A 197 -4.63 -10.53 -14.46
CA PHE A 197 -5.24 -11.64 -13.74
C PHE A 197 -4.49 -12.97 -13.95
N ARG A 198 -3.25 -12.93 -14.46
CA ARG A 198 -2.47 -14.15 -14.72
C ARG A 198 -2.32 -15.02 -13.47
N SER A 199 -2.13 -16.33 -13.65
CA SER A 199 -1.97 -17.26 -12.51
C SER A 199 -3.17 -17.19 -11.53
N ASN A 200 -4.37 -17.20 -12.10
CA ASN A 200 -5.65 -17.43 -11.44
C ASN A 200 -6.36 -18.61 -12.13
N GLN A 201 -7.64 -18.83 -11.83
CA GLN A 201 -8.49 -19.91 -12.35
C GLN A 201 -9.60 -19.39 -13.28
N VAL A 202 -9.41 -18.20 -13.85
CA VAL A 202 -10.38 -17.52 -14.72
C VAL A 202 -10.46 -18.21 -16.08
N ASN A 203 -11.66 -18.66 -16.46
CA ASN A 203 -11.92 -19.29 -17.75
C ASN A 203 -12.89 -18.48 -18.64
N ASP A 204 -13.68 -17.58 -18.06
CA ASP A 204 -14.57 -16.68 -18.78
C ASP A 204 -14.02 -15.24 -18.71
N ILE A 205 -13.74 -14.67 -19.88
CA ILE A 205 -13.23 -13.29 -20.02
C ILE A 205 -14.29 -12.32 -20.54
N THR A 206 -15.54 -12.77 -20.71
CA THR A 206 -16.67 -11.93 -21.15
C THR A 206 -16.82 -10.66 -20.32
N PRO A 207 -16.68 -10.68 -18.97
CA PRO A 207 -16.78 -9.47 -18.14
C PRO A 207 -15.77 -8.37 -18.47
N ILE A 208 -14.65 -8.71 -19.11
CA ILE A 208 -13.59 -7.74 -19.46
C ILE A 208 -13.42 -7.56 -20.97
N ARG A 209 -14.40 -7.98 -21.78
CA ARG A 209 -14.32 -7.89 -23.27
C ARG A 209 -14.06 -6.49 -23.81
N ASN A 210 -14.41 -5.44 -23.06
CA ASN A 210 -14.19 -4.04 -23.45
C ASN A 210 -12.72 -3.59 -23.31
N LEU A 211 -11.86 -4.43 -22.73
CA LEU A 211 -10.42 -4.18 -22.57
C LEU A 211 -9.56 -4.85 -23.66
N LEU A 212 -10.18 -5.59 -24.58
CA LEU A 212 -9.53 -6.38 -25.63
C LEU A 212 -9.54 -5.67 -26.98
#